data_AF-A0ABD3UAN4-F1
#
_entry.id   AF-A0ABD3UAN4-F1
#
_cell.length_a   1.000
_cell.length_b   1.000
_cell.length_c   1.000
_cell.angle_alpha   90.00
_cell.angle_beta   90.00
_cell.angle_gamma   90.00
#
_symmetry.space_group_name_H-M   'P 1'
#
loop_
_entity.id
_entity.type
_entity.pdbx_description
1 polymer ?
#
loop_
_entity_poly.entity_id
_entity_poly.type
_entity_poly.pdbx_seq_one_letter_code
_entity_poly.pdbx_strand_id
1 'polypeptide(L)'
;MGTLAKLFSYPDKIIASFFLKILPEILRIIILSICIIWKHYKLVSSNYKYMYMINKKSTKFVHRKEAETEPVECRICLSEFATGDEGREIKDCKHVFHRNCLEKWLQGYRGTCPLCRSSVVPEVIVAEYHLMQIQQENDMIEKELTLIFLNALHGRICNGRF
;
A
#
# COMPACT_ATOMS: atom_id res chain seq x y z
N MET A 1 4.85 -60.28 -30.52
CA MET A 1 4.07 -59.08 -30.90
C MET A 1 3.28 -58.54 -29.70
N GLY A 2 3.91 -58.18 -28.57
CA GLY A 2 3.13 -57.82 -27.36
C GLY A 2 3.83 -57.01 -26.26
N THR A 3 5.11 -56.66 -26.42
CA THR A 3 5.88 -55.98 -25.36
C THR A 3 6.03 -54.48 -25.57
N LEU A 4 5.90 -53.99 -26.81
CA LEU A 4 6.00 -52.56 -27.13
C LEU A 4 4.72 -51.76 -26.80
N ALA A 5 3.55 -52.41 -26.77
CA ALA A 5 2.29 -51.74 -26.46
C ALA A 5 2.20 -51.23 -25.01
N LYS A 6 2.91 -51.86 -24.06
CA LYS A 6 2.92 -51.46 -22.65
C LYS A 6 3.84 -50.27 -22.34
N LEU A 7 4.82 -49.98 -23.20
CA LEU A 7 5.71 -48.83 -23.05
C LEU A 7 5.04 -47.51 -23.46
N PHE A 8 4.05 -47.56 -24.36
CA PHE A 8 3.27 -46.39 -24.77
C PHE A 8 2.09 -46.09 -23.84
N SER A 9 1.64 -47.02 -22.98
CA SER A 9 0.51 -46.79 -22.05
C SER A 9 0.88 -46.22 -20.67
N TYR A 10 2.18 -46.05 -20.39
CA TYR A 10 2.70 -45.43 -19.17
C TYR A 10 2.83 -43.89 -19.25
N PRO A 11 3.27 -43.27 -20.38
CA PRO A 11 3.29 -41.82 -20.50
C PRO A 11 1.89 -41.20 -20.40
N ASP A 12 0.84 -41.84 -20.93
CA ASP A 12 -0.54 -41.29 -20.90
C ASP A 12 -1.09 -41.09 -19.47
N LYS A 13 -0.73 -41.96 -18.52
CA LYS A 13 -1.17 -41.84 -17.12
C LYS A 13 -0.40 -40.76 -16.35
N ILE A 14 0.90 -40.62 -16.63
CA ILE A 14 1.75 -39.58 -16.03
C ILE A 14 1.36 -38.21 -16.58
N ILE A 15 1.15 -38.13 -17.90
CA ILE A 15 0.60 -36.97 -18.61
C ILE A 15 -0.75 -36.62 -17.98
N ALA A 16 -1.71 -37.54 -17.93
CA ALA A 16 -3.02 -37.27 -17.31
C ALA A 16 -2.93 -36.80 -15.84
N SER A 17 -2.06 -37.38 -15.02
CA SER A 17 -1.87 -36.97 -13.62
C SER A 17 -1.25 -35.56 -13.51
N PHE A 18 -0.33 -35.21 -14.41
CA PHE A 18 0.28 -33.88 -14.47
C PHE A 18 -0.75 -32.83 -14.89
N PHE A 19 -1.53 -33.11 -15.94
CA PHE A 19 -2.58 -32.23 -16.44
C PHE A 19 -3.75 -32.07 -15.45
N LEU A 20 -4.10 -33.11 -14.68
CA LEU A 20 -5.24 -33.05 -13.74
C LEU A 20 -4.90 -32.44 -12.37
N LYS A 21 -3.64 -32.47 -11.93
CA LYS A 21 -3.26 -32.02 -10.57
C LYS A 21 -2.26 -30.86 -10.56
N ILE A 22 -1.27 -30.89 -11.44
CA ILE A 22 -0.18 -29.91 -11.42
C ILE A 22 -0.54 -28.67 -12.23
N LEU A 23 -1.14 -28.84 -13.40
CA LEU A 23 -1.61 -27.72 -14.23
C LEU A 23 -2.58 -26.77 -13.48
N PRO A 24 -3.62 -27.22 -12.74
CA PRO A 24 -4.50 -26.32 -12.00
C PRO A 24 -3.80 -25.58 -10.85
N GLU A 25 -2.84 -26.20 -10.17
CA GLU A 25 -2.05 -25.52 -9.12
C GLU A 25 -1.09 -24.48 -9.70
N ILE A 26 -0.44 -24.78 -10.83
CA ILE A 26 0.39 -23.79 -11.56
C ILE A 26 -0.47 -22.61 -12.01
N LEU A 27 -1.64 -22.88 -12.58
CA LEU A 27 -2.59 -21.84 -12.99
C LEU A 27 -3.05 -20.99 -11.80
N ARG A 28 -3.34 -21.63 -10.66
CA ARG A 28 -3.71 -20.93 -9.42
C ARG A 28 -2.60 -20.00 -8.94
N ILE A 29 -1.34 -20.44 -8.94
CA ILE A 29 -0.20 -19.60 -8.56
C ILE A 29 -0.03 -18.41 -9.52
N ILE A 30 -0.20 -18.64 -10.83
CA ILE A 30 -0.14 -17.56 -11.84
C ILE A 30 -1.26 -16.54 -11.60
N ILE A 31 -2.48 -16.98 -11.31
CA ILE A 31 -3.59 -16.07 -11.02
C ILE A 31 -3.31 -15.27 -9.74
N LEU A 32 -2.82 -15.92 -8.68
CA LEU A 32 -2.47 -15.24 -7.42
C LEU A 32 -1.36 -14.21 -7.63
N SER A 33 -0.33 -14.53 -8.42
CA SER A 33 0.77 -13.59 -8.69
C SER A 33 0.26 -12.39 -9.48
N ILE A 34 -0.61 -12.59 -10.49
CA ILE A 34 -1.26 -11.51 -11.23
C ILE A 34 -2.12 -10.65 -10.30
N CYS A 35 -2.92 -11.27 -9.41
CA CYS A 35 -3.73 -10.54 -8.43
C CYS A 35 -2.87 -9.70 -7.48
N ILE A 36 -1.75 -10.24 -6.98
CA ILE A 36 -0.81 -9.52 -6.11
C ILE A 36 -0.18 -8.34 -6.87
N ILE A 37 0.31 -8.59 -8.08
CA ILE A 37 0.92 -7.56 -8.93
C ILE A 37 -0.10 -6.46 -9.24
N TRP A 38 -1.34 -6.82 -9.55
CA TRP A 38 -2.41 -5.86 -9.84
C TRP A 38 -2.80 -5.05 -8.60
N LYS A 39 -2.93 -5.69 -7.43
CA LYS A 39 -3.14 -5.00 -6.14
C LYS A 39 -2.00 -4.02 -5.87
N HIS A 40 -0.76 -4.46 -6.01
CA HIS A 40 0.43 -3.62 -5.81
C HIS A 40 0.47 -2.45 -6.79
N TYR A 41 0.23 -2.70 -8.07
CA TYR A 41 0.15 -1.67 -9.10
C TYR A 41 -0.92 -0.62 -8.78
N LYS A 42 -2.12 -1.06 -8.38
CA LYS A 42 -3.23 -0.17 -8.04
C LYS A 42 -2.91 0.70 -6.81
N LEU A 43 -2.33 0.11 -5.76
CA LEU A 43 -1.91 0.83 -4.57
C LEU A 43 -0.84 1.88 -4.90
N VAL A 44 0.21 1.49 -5.60
CA VAL A 44 1.30 2.40 -6.01
C VAL A 44 0.78 3.52 -6.90
N SER A 45 -0.12 3.22 -7.84
CA SER A 45 -0.73 4.20 -8.73
C SER A 45 -1.57 5.23 -7.96
N SER A 46 -2.40 4.78 -7.00
CA SER A 46 -3.17 5.67 -6.13
C SER A 46 -2.25 6.57 -5.29
N ASN A 47 -1.22 5.99 -4.67
CA ASN A 47 -0.23 6.74 -3.89
C ASN A 47 0.53 7.78 -4.73
N TYR A 48 0.93 7.41 -5.95
CA TYR A 48 1.58 8.32 -6.88
C TYR A 48 0.66 9.47 -7.29
N LYS A 49 -0.61 9.18 -7.63
CA LYS A 49 -1.62 10.20 -7.98
C LYS A 49 -1.86 11.17 -6.82
N TYR A 50 -1.93 10.66 -5.58
CA TYR A 50 -2.06 11.47 -4.37
C TYR A 50 -0.85 12.39 -4.15
N MET A 51 0.35 11.83 -4.20
CA MET A 51 1.60 12.59 -4.03
C MET A 51 1.80 13.62 -5.14
N TYR A 52 1.42 13.30 -6.38
CA TYR A 52 1.43 14.24 -7.49
C TYR A 52 0.56 15.47 -7.19
N MET A 53 -0.65 15.28 -6.65
CA MET A 53 -1.53 16.39 -6.25
C MET A 53 -0.88 17.29 -5.19
N ILE A 54 -0.33 16.71 -4.12
CA ILE A 54 0.35 17.47 -3.06
C ILE A 54 1.52 18.28 -3.63
N ASN A 55 2.39 17.64 -4.41
CA ASN A 55 3.56 18.30 -5.01
C ASN A 55 3.18 19.36 -6.04
N LYS A 56 2.05 19.19 -6.73
CA LYS A 56 1.53 20.19 -7.66
C LYS A 56 1.00 21.42 -6.91
N LYS A 57 0.28 21.20 -5.81
CA LYS A 57 -0.43 22.25 -5.03
C LYS A 57 0.37 22.84 -3.87
N SER A 58 1.56 22.34 -3.59
CA SER A 58 2.48 22.92 -2.61
C SER A 58 3.85 23.19 -3.22
N THR A 59 4.57 24.16 -2.68
CA THR A 59 5.99 24.38 -2.94
C THR A 59 6.79 23.83 -1.77
N LYS A 60 7.88 23.11 -2.06
CA LYS A 60 8.83 22.67 -1.03
C LYS A 60 9.87 23.76 -0.81
N PHE A 61 10.28 23.95 0.43
CA PHE A 61 11.40 24.81 0.78
C PHE A 61 12.17 24.21 1.97
N VAL A 62 13.38 24.72 2.19
CA VAL A 62 14.17 24.43 3.39
C VAL A 62 14.31 25.74 4.14
N HIS A 63 13.90 25.77 5.40
CA HIS A 63 13.99 26.97 6.20
C HIS A 63 15.46 27.32 6.47
N ARG A 64 15.82 28.57 6.22
CA ARG A 64 17.11 29.14 6.56
C ARG A 64 16.82 30.28 7.52
N LYS A 65 17.40 30.24 8.71
CA LYS A 65 17.33 31.35 9.66
C LYS A 65 18.15 32.52 9.12
N GLU A 66 17.52 33.35 8.28
CA GLU A 66 18.01 34.68 7.96
C GLU A 66 17.63 35.63 9.12
N ALA A 67 18.07 36.88 9.08
CA ALA A 67 17.72 37.91 10.06
C ALA A 67 16.22 38.31 9.97
N GLU A 68 15.33 37.34 9.76
CA GLU A 68 13.88 37.49 9.77
C GLU A 68 13.43 37.87 11.18
N THR A 69 12.58 38.88 11.24
CA THR A 69 12.16 39.55 12.48
C THR A 69 11.08 38.77 13.25
N GLU A 70 10.47 37.74 12.65
CA GLU A 70 9.48 36.89 13.32
C GLU A 70 9.71 35.39 13.03
N PRO A 71 9.58 34.51 14.05
CA PRO A 71 9.70 33.08 13.88
C PRO A 71 8.53 32.53 13.06
N VAL A 72 8.84 31.72 12.04
CA VAL A 72 7.82 30.95 11.30
C VAL A 72 7.47 29.72 12.14
N GLU A 73 6.18 29.50 12.41
CA GLU A 73 5.67 28.40 13.21
C GLU A 73 4.77 27.46 12.39
N CYS A 74 4.98 26.14 12.49
CA CYS A 74 4.08 25.17 11.90
C CYS A 74 2.80 25.03 12.74
N ARG A 75 1.66 25.42 12.19
CA ARG A 75 0.36 25.37 12.89
C ARG A 75 -0.22 23.96 13.13
N ILE A 76 0.50 22.90 12.76
CA ILE A 76 0.10 21.51 13.06
C ILE A 76 0.79 21.02 14.33
N CYS A 77 2.12 21.16 14.43
CA CYS A 77 2.90 20.73 15.59
C CYS A 77 3.17 21.85 16.60
N LEU A 78 2.78 23.09 16.27
CA LEU A 78 3.00 24.30 17.07
C LEU A 78 4.48 24.55 17.41
N SER A 79 5.37 24.11 16.52
CA SER A 79 6.81 24.26 16.67
C SER A 79 7.35 25.24 15.63
N GLU A 80 8.30 26.08 16.05
CA GLU A 80 9.05 26.96 15.16
C GLU A 80 9.88 26.14 14.16
N PHE A 81 10.12 26.71 12.99
CA PHE A 81 11.03 26.13 12.01
C PHE A 81 12.49 26.33 12.44
N ALA A 82 13.24 25.24 12.52
CA ALA A 82 14.69 25.29 12.70
C ALA A 82 15.39 25.44 11.34
N THR A 83 16.62 25.98 11.34
CA THR A 83 17.46 25.99 10.14
C THR A 83 17.66 24.56 9.64
N GLY A 84 17.32 24.33 8.37
CA GLY A 84 17.38 23.00 7.75
C GLY A 84 16.03 22.26 7.74
N ASP A 85 15.01 22.76 8.43
CA ASP A 85 13.68 22.13 8.40
C ASP A 85 13.07 22.20 7.00
N GLU A 86 12.55 21.06 6.54
CA GLU A 86 11.79 21.00 5.30
C GLU A 86 10.35 21.45 5.53
N GLY A 87 9.94 22.49 4.80
CA GLY A 87 8.60 23.02 4.81
C GLY A 87 7.88 22.86 3.48
N ARG A 88 6.55 23.00 3.56
CA ARG A 88 5.68 23.15 2.40
C ARG A 88 4.76 24.35 2.57
N GLU A 89 4.68 25.17 1.53
CA GLU A 89 3.69 26.24 1.40
C GLU A 89 2.60 25.79 0.42
N ILE A 90 1.32 25.92 0.78
CA ILE A 90 0.21 25.64 -0.13
C ILE A 90 0.04 26.81 -1.10
N LYS A 91 0.11 26.56 -2.41
CA LYS A 91 0.15 27.61 -3.44
C LYS A 91 -1.08 28.52 -3.42
N ASP A 92 -2.27 27.96 -3.17
CA ASP A 92 -3.55 28.65 -3.28
C ASP A 92 -3.84 29.55 -2.06
N CYS A 93 -3.34 29.22 -0.88
CA CYS A 93 -3.65 29.96 0.37
C CYS A 93 -2.43 30.41 1.18
N LYS A 94 -1.20 30.12 0.71
CA LYS A 94 0.07 30.60 1.27
C LYS A 94 0.39 30.16 2.70
N HIS A 95 -0.38 29.23 3.24
CA HIS A 95 -0.12 28.65 4.55
C HIS A 95 1.05 27.67 4.52
N VAL A 96 1.87 27.74 5.57
CA VAL A 96 3.16 27.04 5.69
C VAL A 96 3.11 26.01 6.80
N PHE A 97 3.69 24.83 6.54
CA PHE A 97 3.75 23.71 7.48
C PHE A 97 5.03 22.90 7.27
N HIS A 98 5.50 22.17 8.28
CA HIS A 98 6.54 21.16 8.06
C HIS A 98 6.07 20.17 7.01
N ARG A 99 6.99 19.71 6.15
CA ARG A 99 6.71 18.75 5.10
C ARG A 99 5.97 17.52 5.64
N ASN A 100 6.51 16.93 6.70
CA ASN A 100 5.94 15.72 7.32
C ASN A 100 4.59 15.99 7.98
N CYS A 101 4.40 17.16 8.59
CA CYS A 101 3.13 17.53 9.21
C CYS A 101 2.03 17.69 8.17
N LEU A 102 2.30 18.41 7.07
CA LEU A 102 1.32 18.57 6.00
C LEU A 102 1.02 17.24 5.31
N GLU A 103 2.03 16.43 5.00
CA GLU A 103 1.84 15.13 4.34
C GLU A 103 0.98 14.19 5.20
N LYS A 104 1.25 14.10 6.51
CA LYS A 104 0.43 13.30 7.46
C LYS A 104 -1.00 13.82 7.57
N TRP A 105 -1.20 15.14 7.63
CA TRP A 105 -2.54 15.73 7.69
C TRP A 105 -3.36 15.37 6.45
N LEU A 106 -2.77 15.58 5.27
CA LEU A 106 -3.44 15.32 3.99
C LEU A 106 -3.73 13.83 3.82
N GLN A 107 -2.81 12.94 4.19
CA GLN A 107 -3.02 11.49 4.06
C GLN A 107 -3.96 10.93 5.13
N GLY A 108 -3.95 11.46 6.35
CA GLY A 108 -4.66 10.87 7.49
C GLY A 108 -6.09 11.38 7.69
N TYR A 109 -6.40 12.63 7.30
CA TYR A 109 -7.66 13.26 7.66
C TYR A 109 -8.44 13.81 6.47
N ARG A 110 -7.90 14.86 5.81
CA ARG A 110 -8.60 15.58 4.74
C ARG A 110 -7.62 16.13 3.73
N GLY A 111 -8.00 16.15 2.45
CA GLY A 111 -7.25 16.80 1.37
C GLY A 111 -7.33 18.34 1.37
N THR A 112 -7.40 18.99 2.54
CA THR A 112 -7.61 20.44 2.67
C THR A 112 -6.55 21.07 3.57
N CYS A 113 -6.27 22.36 3.37
CA CYS A 113 -5.41 23.14 4.25
C CYS A 113 -5.90 23.07 5.72
N PRO A 114 -5.04 22.73 6.69
CA PRO A 114 -5.40 22.69 8.11
C PRO A 114 -5.92 24.03 8.66
N LEU A 115 -5.47 25.15 8.11
CA LEU A 115 -5.79 26.49 8.62
C LEU A 115 -7.06 27.08 8.00
N CYS A 116 -7.16 27.06 6.68
CA CYS A 116 -8.24 27.76 5.96
C CYS A 116 -9.20 26.84 5.22
N ARG A 117 -9.01 25.51 5.29
CA ARG A 117 -9.83 24.48 4.62
C ARG A 117 -9.88 24.57 3.09
N SER A 118 -9.04 25.39 2.46
CA SER A 118 -8.89 25.38 0.99
C SER A 118 -8.50 23.99 0.49
N SER A 119 -9.10 23.56 -0.62
CA SER A 119 -8.86 22.24 -1.21
C SER A 119 -7.44 22.12 -1.78
N VAL A 120 -6.70 21.10 -1.36
CA VAL A 120 -5.34 20.77 -1.83
C VAL A 120 -5.39 19.51 -2.70
N VAL A 121 -6.18 18.52 -2.29
CA VAL A 121 -6.44 17.29 -3.04
C VAL A 121 -7.95 17.15 -3.21
N PRO A 122 -8.44 16.93 -4.44
CA PRO A 122 -9.86 16.69 -4.69
C PRO A 122 -10.42 15.54 -3.85
N GLU A 123 -11.63 15.71 -3.32
CA GLU A 123 -12.28 14.75 -2.42
C GLU A 123 -12.39 13.35 -3.03
N VAL A 124 -12.68 13.25 -4.34
CA VAL A 124 -12.71 11.97 -5.06
C VAL A 124 -11.37 11.22 -4.95
N ILE A 125 -10.25 11.95 -5.05
CA ILE A 125 -8.91 11.35 -4.97
C ILE A 125 -8.58 10.98 -3.51
N VAL A 126 -9.02 11.79 -2.54
CA VAL A 126 -8.87 11.47 -1.11
C VAL A 126 -9.63 10.19 -0.77
N ALA A 127 -10.88 10.06 -1.23
CA ALA A 127 -11.69 8.87 -1.05
C ALA A 127 -11.06 7.64 -1.72
N GLU A 128 -10.60 7.76 -2.97
CA GLU A 128 -9.86 6.68 -3.66
C GLU A 128 -8.63 6.23 -2.85
N TYR A 129 -7.87 7.18 -2.29
CA TYR A 129 -6.68 6.88 -1.49
C TYR A 129 -7.02 6.14 -0.19
N HIS A 130 -8.00 6.64 0.58
CA HIS A 130 -8.41 6.02 1.84
C HIS A 130 -9.03 4.64 1.66
N LEU A 131 -9.83 4.45 0.60
CA LEU A 131 -10.37 3.13 0.27
C LEU A 131 -9.25 2.11 -0.03
N MET A 132 -8.17 2.54 -0.69
CA MET A 132 -7.02 1.65 -0.94
C MET A 132 -6.25 1.32 0.35
N GLN A 133 -6.10 2.26 1.28
CA GLN A 133 -5.46 1.99 2.58
C GLN A 133 -6.26 1.01 3.43
N ILE A 134 -7.58 1.22 3.53
CA ILE A 134 -8.48 0.30 4.25
C ILE A 134 -8.43 -1.10 3.64
N GLN A 135 -8.43 -1.19 2.30
CA GLN A 135 -8.31 -2.48 1.62
C GLN A 135 -6.98 -3.20 1.93
N GLN A 136 -5.88 -2.46 2.01
CA GLN A 136 -4.58 -3.01 2.38
C GLN A 136 -4.54 -3.51 3.84
N GLU A 137 -5.15 -2.78 4.76
CA GLU A 137 -5.25 -3.18 6.17
C GLU A 137 -6.11 -4.43 6.33
N ASN A 138 -7.27 -4.49 5.69
CA ASN A 138 -8.12 -5.67 5.67
C ASN A 138 -7.40 -6.88 5.03
N ASP A 139 -6.73 -6.70 3.89
CA ASP A 139 -5.93 -7.75 3.24
C ASP A 139 -4.82 -8.28 4.16
N MET A 140 -4.23 -7.44 5.02
CA MET A 140 -3.22 -7.84 5.99
C MET A 140 -3.84 -8.63 7.15
N ILE A 141 -4.96 -8.15 7.70
CA ILE A 141 -5.71 -8.86 8.76
C ILE A 141 -6.15 -10.24 8.29
N GLU A 142 -6.68 -10.36 7.06
CA GLU A 142 -7.09 -11.65 6.49
C GLU A 142 -5.92 -12.64 6.40
N LYS A 143 -4.73 -12.17 6.03
CA LYS A 143 -3.51 -13.01 6.01
C LYS A 143 -3.09 -13.47 7.39
N GLU A 144 -3.10 -12.58 8.39
CA GLU A 144 -2.78 -12.92 9.78
C GLU A 144 -3.76 -13.98 10.33
N LEU A 145 -5.06 -13.79 10.11
CA LEU A 145 -6.08 -14.77 10.49
C LEU A 145 -5.85 -16.13 9.81
N THR A 146 -5.54 -16.12 8.52
CA THR A 146 -5.24 -17.35 7.77
C THR A 146 -4.04 -18.10 8.37
N LEU A 147 -2.97 -17.39 8.73
CA LEU A 147 -1.80 -17.97 9.41
C LEU A 147 -2.17 -18.59 10.77
N ILE A 148 -2.96 -17.88 11.57
CA ILE A 148 -3.41 -18.38 12.89
C ILE A 148 -4.21 -19.69 12.72
N PHE A 149 -5.14 -19.75 11.76
CA PHE A 149 -5.91 -20.97 11.51
C PHE A 149 -5.05 -22.13 11.01
N LEU A 150 -4.09 -21.89 10.10
CA LEU A 150 -3.16 -22.92 9.63
C LEU A 150 -2.31 -23.49 10.78
N ASN A 151 -1.79 -22.62 11.66
CA ASN A 151 -1.03 -23.03 12.84
C ASN A 151 -1.89 -23.83 13.83
N ALA A 152 -3.15 -23.44 14.02
CA ALA A 152 -4.09 -24.17 14.88
C ALA A 152 -4.46 -25.56 14.33
N LEU A 153 -4.49 -25.73 13.00
CA LEU A 153 -4.72 -27.02 12.35
C LEU A 153 -3.50 -27.94 12.44
N HIS A 154 -2.29 -27.39 12.30
CA HIS A 154 -1.05 -28.16 12.43
C HIS A 154 -0.69 -28.45 13.89
N GLY A 155 -1.13 -27.63 14.84
CA GLY A 155 -0.93 -27.80 16.28
C GLY A 155 -1.79 -28.90 16.96
N ARG A 156 -2.66 -29.60 16.23
CA ARG A 156 -3.52 -30.69 16.78
C ARG A 156 -3.10 -32.12 16.37
N ILE A 157 -1.88 -32.34 15.86
CA ILE A 157 -1.38 -33.69 15.54
C ILE A 157 -0.46 -34.28 16.63
N CYS A 158 -0.11 -33.51 17.67
CA CYS A 158 0.67 -34.01 18.81
C CYS A 158 -0.15 -33.98 20.11
N ASN A 159 -1.07 -34.94 20.28
CA ASN A 159 -1.32 -35.61 21.57
C ASN A 159 -2.47 -36.61 21.42
N GLY A 160 -2.13 -37.90 21.41
CA GLY A 160 -3.13 -38.96 21.40
C GLY A 160 -2.59 -40.34 21.07
N ARG A 161 -1.60 -40.82 21.83
CA ARG A 161 -1.46 -42.27 22.09
C ARG A 161 -1.03 -42.49 23.53
N PHE A 162 -1.95 -43.12 24.25
CA PHE A 162 -1.72 -43.91 25.45
C PHE A 162 -0.61 -44.93 25.25
#